data_AF-A0A7V0I8N9-F1
#
_entry.id   AF-A0A7V0I8N9-F1
#
_cell.length_a   1.000
_cell.length_b   1.000
_cell.length_c   1.000
_cell.angle_alpha   90.00
_cell.angle_beta   90.00
_cell.angle_gamma   90.00
#
_symmetry.space_group_name_H-M   'P 1'
#
loop_
_entity.id
_entity.type
_entity.pdbx_description
1 polymer ?
#
loop_
_entity_poly.entity_id
_entity_poly.type
_entity_poly.pdbx_seq_one_letter_code
_entity_poly.pdbx_strand_id
1 'polypeptide(L)'
;MRLPGWVKFLLPGLGVKRWGLLALASLGVLSFGLLCFLGEQGIRWLYRTFLFHLLERPVVGALCVILGLAGASYGIQRLVRSILFALSPRKAGSLAEALYEARILKQAPKVVAIGGGTGLPTVLRGLKHYTANITAVVTMMDTGGSSGRLREELDVLPPGDVRNCLLALAEDEERLARFLQFRFTLGEGLRGHALGNLLLAGLEQALGSFDLAVEEASHLLSVRGQV
;
A
#
# COMPACT_ATOMS: atom_id res chain seq x y z
N MET A 1 2.86 -4.40 22.29
CA MET A 1 2.93 -2.95 22.62
C MET A 1 2.94 -2.15 21.33
N ARG A 2 1.96 -1.25 21.12
CA ARG A 2 1.90 -0.40 19.92
C ARG A 2 2.91 0.74 20.07
N LEU A 3 4.02 0.66 19.34
CA LEU A 3 5.01 1.75 19.31
C LEU A 3 4.39 2.99 18.64
N PRO A 4 4.64 4.21 19.16
CA PRO A 4 4.14 5.44 18.57
C PRO A 4 4.67 5.64 17.14
N GLY A 5 3.84 6.17 16.25
CA GLY A 5 4.09 6.21 14.79
C GLY A 5 5.38 6.93 14.38
N TRP A 6 5.84 7.93 15.15
CA TRP A 6 7.10 8.64 14.90
C TRP A 6 8.34 7.78 15.18
N VAL A 7 8.25 6.84 16.13
CA VAL A 7 9.34 5.91 16.46
C VAL A 7 9.48 4.81 15.40
N LYS A 8 8.39 4.46 14.71
CA LYS A 8 8.43 3.50 13.59
C LYS A 8 9.27 4.00 12.41
N PHE A 9 9.38 5.33 12.24
CA PHE A 9 10.26 5.95 11.24
C PHE A 9 11.76 5.72 11.53
N LEU A 10 12.09 5.42 12.78
CA LEU A 10 13.42 5.06 13.24
C LEU A 10 13.70 3.55 13.18
N LEU A 11 12.81 2.73 12.62
CA LEU A 11 13.09 1.31 12.45
C LEU A 11 14.13 1.07 11.34
N PRO A 12 15.10 0.14 11.55
CA PRO A 12 16.07 -0.23 10.52
C PRO A 12 15.36 -0.84 9.30
N GLY A 13 15.71 -0.38 8.09
CA GLY A 13 15.16 -0.88 6.81
C GLY A 13 14.51 0.18 5.90
N LEU A 14 14.01 1.29 6.46
CA LEU A 14 13.34 2.35 5.69
C LEU A 14 14.29 3.23 4.86
N GLY A 15 15.60 3.17 5.09
CA GLY A 15 16.63 3.93 4.35
C GLY A 15 16.64 5.44 4.61
N VAL A 16 15.56 6.01 5.16
CA VAL A 16 15.38 7.46 5.37
C VAL A 16 16.47 8.08 6.23
N LYS A 17 17.01 7.33 7.22
CA LYS A 17 18.11 7.81 8.07
C LYS A 17 19.36 8.17 7.28
N ARG A 18 19.73 7.35 6.28
CA ARG A 18 20.95 7.55 5.48
C ARG A 18 20.81 8.77 4.57
N TRP A 19 19.67 8.90 3.91
CA TRP A 19 19.40 10.02 3.00
C TRP A 19 19.12 11.34 3.73
N GLY A 20 18.46 11.30 4.88
CA GLY A 20 18.25 12.48 5.73
C GLY A 20 19.57 13.04 6.29
N LEU A 21 20.46 12.15 6.78
CA LEU A 21 21.80 12.54 7.21
C LEU A 21 22.63 13.09 6.03
N LEU A 22 22.55 12.47 4.85
CA LEU A 22 23.25 12.95 3.66
C LEU A 22 22.73 14.33 3.23
N ALA A 23 21.42 14.58 3.25
CA ALA A 23 20.85 15.88 2.90
C ALA A 23 21.30 16.99 3.87
N LEU A 24 21.28 16.71 5.18
CA LEU A 24 21.78 17.63 6.20
C LEU A 24 23.29 17.91 6.04
N ALA A 25 24.09 16.86 5.81
CA ALA A 25 25.52 16.99 5.57
C ALA A 25 25.83 17.81 4.30
N SER A 26 25.12 17.53 3.20
CA SER A 26 25.27 18.27 1.93
C SER A 26 24.88 19.73 2.06
N LEU A 27 23.84 20.06 2.82
CA LEU A 27 23.46 21.44 3.09
C LEU A 27 24.55 22.18 3.87
N GLY A 28 25.16 21.52 4.86
CA GLY A 28 26.30 22.05 5.61
C GLY A 28 27.52 22.30 4.72
N VAL A 29 27.89 21.34 3.88
CA VAL A 29 29.01 21.47 2.92
C VAL A 29 28.76 22.57 1.91
N LEU A 30 27.54 22.70 1.37
CA LEU A 30 27.17 23.78 0.46
C LEU A 30 27.23 25.15 1.13
N SER A 31 26.70 25.26 2.35
CA SER A 31 26.74 26.51 3.12
C SER A 31 28.19 26.93 3.40
N PHE A 32 29.04 25.99 3.84
CA PHE A 32 30.45 26.23 4.09
C PHE A 32 31.23 26.56 2.81
N GLY A 33 31.00 25.82 1.73
CA GLY A 33 31.64 26.07 0.43
C GLY A 33 31.27 27.43 -0.14
N LEU A 34 30.02 27.87 0.01
CA LEU A 34 29.57 29.20 -0.40
C LEU A 34 30.27 30.31 0.40
N LEU A 35 30.45 30.12 1.71
CA LEU A 35 31.19 31.06 2.57
C LEU A 35 32.66 31.17 2.14
N CYS A 36 33.33 30.03 1.87
CA CYS A 36 34.71 30.02 1.41
C CYS A 36 34.88 30.62 0.00
N PHE A 37 33.94 30.36 -0.92
CA PHE A 37 33.98 30.86 -2.29
C PHE A 37 33.77 32.37 -2.37
N LEU A 38 32.81 32.91 -1.59
CA LEU A 38 32.60 34.35 -1.52
C LEU A 38 33.80 35.05 -0.88
N GLY A 39 34.43 34.43 0.12
CA GLY A 39 35.57 34.99 0.85
C GLY A 39 35.26 36.34 1.50
N GLU A 40 36.21 36.91 2.24
CA GLU A 40 35.94 38.20 2.91
C GLU A 40 35.73 39.36 1.93
N GLN A 41 36.38 39.31 0.76
CA GLN A 41 36.31 40.38 -0.24
C GLN A 41 35.01 40.33 -1.05
N GLY A 42 34.53 39.14 -1.42
CA GLY A 42 33.25 38.97 -2.11
C GLY A 42 32.07 39.21 -1.16
N ILE A 43 32.18 38.81 0.12
CA ILE A 43 31.19 39.19 1.13
C ILE A 43 31.16 40.72 1.28
N ARG A 44 32.32 41.39 1.43
CA ARG A 44 32.38 42.86 1.52
C ARG A 44 31.86 43.57 0.28
N TRP A 45 32.12 43.05 -0.92
CA TRP A 45 31.63 43.61 -2.18
C TRP A 45 30.12 43.45 -2.32
N LEU A 46 29.58 42.26 -2.06
CA LEU A 46 28.13 41.99 -2.04
C LEU A 46 27.43 42.90 -1.01
N TYR A 47 28.03 43.03 0.17
CA TYR A 47 27.56 43.88 1.26
C TYR A 47 27.61 45.38 0.93
N ARG A 48 28.58 45.84 0.13
CA ARG A 48 28.69 47.26 -0.31
C ARG A 48 27.78 47.59 -1.50
N THR A 49 27.59 46.67 -2.44
CA THR A 49 26.91 46.94 -3.71
C THR A 49 25.39 46.75 -3.62
N PHE A 50 24.89 45.75 -2.89
CA PHE A 50 23.48 45.35 -2.95
C PHE A 50 22.61 45.98 -1.85
N LEU A 51 23.20 46.41 -0.71
CA LEU A 51 22.45 46.74 0.52
C LEU A 51 22.19 48.24 0.76
N PHE A 52 22.67 49.16 -0.09
CA PHE A 52 22.82 50.57 0.29
C PHE A 52 21.81 51.57 -0.29
N HIS A 53 20.92 51.19 -1.21
CA HIS A 53 20.10 52.20 -1.89
C HIS A 53 18.69 52.41 -1.36
N LEU A 54 18.13 51.52 -0.52
CA LEU A 54 16.70 51.61 -0.19
C LEU A 54 16.27 51.57 1.29
N LEU A 55 17.01 51.01 2.27
CA LEU A 55 16.53 50.89 3.68
C LEU A 55 17.67 50.78 4.72
N GLU A 56 17.44 51.17 6.00
CA GLU A 56 18.42 51.03 7.08
C GLU A 56 18.85 49.57 7.35
N ARG A 57 20.14 49.37 7.63
CA ARG A 57 20.84 48.08 7.74
C ARG A 57 20.14 46.98 8.57
N PRO A 58 19.58 47.24 9.78
CA PRO A 58 18.92 46.20 10.55
C PRO A 58 17.56 45.77 9.95
N VAL A 59 16.90 46.66 9.22
CA VAL A 59 15.55 46.42 8.69
C VAL A 59 15.58 45.41 7.55
N VAL A 60 16.56 45.52 6.65
CA VAL A 60 16.75 44.57 5.54
C VAL A 60 17.08 43.17 6.06
N GLY A 61 17.94 43.09 7.07
CA GLY A 61 18.29 41.81 7.71
C GLY A 61 17.07 41.13 8.36
N ALA A 62 16.26 41.89 9.10
CA ALA A 62 15.03 41.39 9.70
C ALA A 62 14.04 40.87 8.65
N LEU A 63 13.86 41.60 7.53
CA LEU A 63 12.98 41.19 6.44
C LEU A 63 13.42 39.88 5.78
N CYS A 64 14.72 39.69 5.52
CA CYS A 64 15.25 38.45 4.95
C CYS A 64 15.04 37.24 5.88
N VAL A 65 15.22 37.42 7.20
CA VAL A 65 14.98 36.35 8.18
C VAL A 65 13.49 35.98 8.22
N ILE A 66 12.59 36.97 8.22
CA ILE A 66 11.15 36.74 8.21
C ILE A 66 10.73 36.01 6.92
N LEU A 67 11.22 36.45 5.76
CA LEU A 67 10.97 35.79 4.47
C LEU A 67 11.50 34.35 4.45
N GLY A 68 12.70 34.12 4.99
CA GLY A 68 13.29 32.79 5.10
C GLY A 68 12.48 31.85 5.97
N LEU A 69 12.05 32.31 7.15
CA LEU A 69 11.20 31.53 8.06
C LEU A 69 9.80 31.26 7.46
N ALA A 70 9.19 32.25 6.81
CA ALA A 70 7.91 32.10 6.14
C ALA A 70 8.00 31.10 4.97
N GLY A 71 9.05 31.21 4.15
CA GLY A 71 9.30 30.28 3.04
C GLY A 71 9.59 28.86 3.51
N ALA A 72 10.38 28.68 4.57
CA ALA A 72 10.65 27.37 5.16
C ALA A 72 9.36 26.75 5.74
N SER A 73 8.57 27.53 6.48
CA SER A 73 7.28 27.08 7.02
C SER A 73 6.30 26.68 5.91
N TYR A 74 6.16 27.51 4.88
CA TYR A 74 5.33 27.20 3.71
C TYR A 74 5.80 25.95 2.96
N GLY A 75 7.12 25.80 2.79
CA GLY A 75 7.74 24.62 2.17
C GLY A 75 7.42 23.34 2.95
N ILE A 76 7.59 23.36 4.27
CA ILE A 76 7.27 22.23 5.16
C ILE A 76 5.76 21.91 5.08
N GLN A 77 4.89 22.92 5.18
CA GLN A 77 3.45 22.73 5.09
C GLN A 77 3.02 22.12 3.76
N ARG A 78 3.61 22.57 2.64
CA ARG A 78 3.31 22.05 1.30
C ARG A 78 3.82 20.62 1.12
N LEU A 79 4.98 20.29 1.68
CA LEU A 79 5.52 18.93 1.71
C LEU A 79 4.58 18.00 2.49
N VAL A 80 4.19 18.39 3.70
CA VAL A 80 3.23 17.64 4.54
C VAL A 80 1.90 17.46 3.80
N ARG A 81 1.35 18.52 3.20
CA ARG A 81 0.07 18.45 2.48
C ARG A 81 0.16 17.57 1.22
N SER A 82 1.27 17.62 0.48
CA SER A 82 1.48 16.78 -0.71
C SER A 82 1.53 15.30 -0.36
N ILE A 83 2.14 14.98 0.77
CA ILE A 83 2.23 13.62 1.30
C ILE A 83 0.86 13.15 1.84
N LEU A 84 0.13 14.03 2.55
CA LEU A 84 -1.21 13.72 3.08
C LEU A 84 -2.23 13.48 1.96
N PHE A 85 -2.20 14.25 0.88
CA PHE A 85 -3.11 14.09 -0.24
C PHE A 85 -2.81 12.82 -1.08
N ALA A 86 -1.53 12.46 -1.21
CA ALA A 86 -1.12 11.23 -1.88
C ALA A 86 -1.48 9.96 -1.09
N LEU A 87 -1.87 10.11 0.19
CA LEU A 87 -2.05 9.00 1.13
C LEU A 87 -3.39 9.06 1.87
N SER A 88 -4.43 9.54 1.21
CA SER A 88 -5.80 9.28 1.66
C SER A 88 -6.43 8.06 0.97
N PRO A 89 -5.97 6.81 1.19
CA PRO A 89 -6.87 5.67 1.12
C PRO A 89 -7.60 5.57 2.46
N ARG A 90 -8.93 5.45 2.36
CA ARG A 90 -9.85 5.17 3.45
C ARG A 90 -9.44 3.91 4.25
N LYS A 91 -8.62 4.05 5.29
CA LYS A 91 -8.63 3.25 6.53
C LYS A 91 -7.50 3.74 7.43
N ALA A 92 -7.79 3.88 8.72
CA ALA A 92 -6.96 4.49 9.74
C ALA A 92 -5.67 3.70 10.01
N GLY A 93 -4.65 3.87 9.18
CA GLY A 93 -3.29 3.40 9.41
C GLY A 93 -2.30 4.57 9.38
N SER A 94 -1.31 4.57 10.27
CA SER A 94 -0.20 5.52 10.23
C SER A 94 0.50 5.42 8.87
N LEU A 95 0.96 6.52 8.30
CA LEU A 95 1.78 6.54 7.07
C LEU A 95 2.94 5.53 7.11
N ALA A 96 3.47 5.28 8.30
CA ALA A 96 4.47 4.26 8.56
C ALA A 96 3.96 2.83 8.33
N GLU A 97 2.69 2.54 8.62
CA GLU A 97 2.04 1.24 8.37
C GLU A 97 1.83 1.00 6.88
N ALA A 98 1.36 1.99 6.13
CA ALA A 98 1.25 1.87 4.67
C ALA A 98 2.62 1.66 3.99
N LEU A 99 3.65 2.42 4.43
CA LEU A 99 5.02 2.24 3.93
C LEU A 99 5.66 0.92 4.39
N TYR A 100 5.36 0.48 5.62
CA TYR A 100 5.82 -0.80 6.15
C TYR A 100 5.18 -1.96 5.37
N GLU A 101 3.86 -1.95 5.17
CA GLU A 101 3.17 -2.96 4.36
C GLU A 101 3.71 -3.01 2.93
N ALA A 102 3.82 -1.86 2.26
CA ALA A 102 4.26 -1.82 0.87
C ALA A 102 5.71 -2.29 0.66
N ARG A 103 6.61 -2.02 1.62
CA ARG A 103 8.06 -2.28 1.46
C ARG A 103 8.54 -3.53 2.16
N ILE A 104 8.08 -3.80 3.38
CA ILE A 104 8.52 -4.98 4.15
C ILE A 104 7.79 -6.22 3.67
N LEU A 105 6.48 -6.19 3.45
CA LEU A 105 5.75 -7.39 3.00
C LEU A 105 6.17 -7.82 1.59
N LYS A 106 6.54 -6.87 0.71
CA LYS A 106 7.12 -7.20 -0.61
C LYS A 106 8.52 -7.81 -0.54
N GLN A 107 9.31 -7.47 0.48
CA GLN A 107 10.65 -8.03 0.69
C GLN A 107 10.64 -9.27 1.59
N ALA A 108 9.47 -9.63 2.14
CA ALA A 108 9.29 -10.79 3.00
C ALA A 108 9.45 -12.10 2.22
N PRO A 109 9.65 -13.24 2.91
CA PRO A 109 9.84 -14.53 2.27
C PRO A 109 8.69 -14.91 1.33
N LYS A 110 9.04 -15.60 0.24
CA LYS A 110 8.05 -16.24 -0.65
C LYS A 110 7.52 -17.49 0.04
N VAL A 111 6.21 -17.61 0.16
CA VAL A 111 5.55 -18.73 0.83
C VAL A 111 4.58 -19.39 -0.14
N VAL A 112 4.72 -20.70 -0.32
CA VAL A 112 3.75 -21.52 -1.07
C VAL A 112 2.95 -22.32 -0.06
N ALA A 113 1.63 -22.17 -0.07
CA ALA A 113 0.70 -22.89 0.79
C ALA A 113 -0.18 -23.80 -0.07
N ILE A 114 -0.09 -25.11 0.16
CA ILE A 114 -0.78 -26.13 -0.64
C ILE A 114 -1.86 -26.77 0.21
N GLY A 115 -3.08 -26.91 -0.32
CA GLY A 115 -4.16 -27.58 0.40
C GLY A 115 -5.55 -27.27 -0.18
N GLY A 116 -6.57 -27.41 0.66
CA GLY A 116 -7.96 -27.16 0.29
C GLY A 116 -8.86 -27.00 1.51
N GLY A 117 -10.17 -27.04 1.29
CA GLY A 117 -11.19 -26.90 2.32
C GLY A 117 -11.08 -25.59 3.11
N THR A 118 -11.37 -25.67 4.41
CA THR A 118 -11.40 -24.50 5.31
C THR A 118 -10.08 -24.19 5.99
N GLY A 119 -9.15 -25.16 6.02
CA GLY A 119 -7.84 -25.02 6.67
C GLY A 119 -6.93 -24.05 5.92
N LEU A 120 -6.80 -24.20 4.61
CA LEU A 120 -5.93 -23.36 3.78
C LEU A 120 -6.33 -21.86 3.87
N PRO A 121 -7.60 -21.46 3.67
CA PRO A 121 -8.02 -20.06 3.84
C PRO A 121 -7.67 -19.48 5.23
N THR A 122 -7.74 -20.29 6.28
CA THR A 122 -7.41 -19.86 7.65
C THR A 122 -5.92 -19.55 7.80
N VAL A 123 -5.06 -20.40 7.23
CA VAL A 123 -3.61 -20.16 7.20
C VAL A 123 -3.28 -18.92 6.36
N LEU A 124 -3.89 -18.78 5.18
CA LEU A 124 -3.67 -17.64 4.29
C LEU A 124 -4.03 -16.30 4.94
N ARG A 125 -5.14 -16.24 5.70
CA ARG A 125 -5.52 -15.05 6.49
C ARG A 125 -4.47 -14.66 7.52
N GLY A 126 -3.81 -15.63 8.14
CA GLY A 126 -2.71 -15.36 9.05
C GLY A 126 -1.47 -14.87 8.32
N LEU A 127 -1.08 -15.58 7.25
CA LEU A 127 0.14 -15.32 6.49
C LEU A 127 0.14 -13.96 5.80
N LYS A 128 -1.01 -13.44 5.35
CA LYS A 128 -1.10 -12.13 4.67
C LYS A 128 -0.61 -10.94 5.52
N HIS A 129 -0.53 -11.11 6.83
CA HIS A 129 0.02 -10.12 7.75
C HIS A 129 1.56 -10.14 7.84
N TYR A 130 2.20 -11.19 7.34
CA TYR A 130 3.65 -11.41 7.44
C TYR A 130 4.37 -11.34 6.10
N THR A 131 3.69 -11.69 5.00
CA THR A 131 4.25 -11.60 3.65
C THR A 131 3.17 -11.26 2.63
N ALA A 132 3.53 -10.49 1.60
CA ALA A 132 2.69 -10.27 0.41
C ALA A 132 3.02 -11.26 -0.70
N ASN A 133 4.07 -12.08 -0.53
CA ASN A 133 4.57 -13.02 -1.53
C ASN A 133 4.02 -14.42 -1.25
N ILE A 134 2.69 -14.55 -1.26
CA ILE A 134 1.99 -15.81 -1.00
C ILE A 134 1.49 -16.39 -2.31
N THR A 135 1.76 -17.67 -2.54
CA THR A 135 1.13 -18.47 -3.60
C THR A 135 0.33 -19.59 -2.93
N ALA A 136 -0.99 -19.56 -3.07
CA ALA A 136 -1.86 -20.65 -2.67
C ALA A 136 -1.95 -21.64 -3.84
N VAL A 137 -1.82 -22.93 -3.56
CA VAL A 137 -2.11 -24.01 -4.51
C VAL A 137 -3.29 -24.76 -3.95
N VAL A 138 -4.44 -24.57 -4.58
CA VAL A 138 -5.73 -25.02 -4.05
C VAL A 138 -6.15 -26.31 -4.75
N THR A 139 -6.68 -27.27 -3.99
CA THR A 139 -7.27 -28.50 -4.55
C THR A 139 -8.68 -28.24 -5.06
N MET A 140 -9.00 -28.67 -6.29
CA MET A 140 -10.35 -28.57 -6.88
C MET A 140 -11.18 -29.84 -6.71
N MET A 141 -11.11 -30.49 -5.54
CA MET A 141 -11.83 -31.75 -5.29
C MET A 141 -13.15 -31.56 -4.53
N ASP A 142 -13.63 -30.32 -4.38
CA ASP A 142 -14.88 -30.05 -3.66
C ASP A 142 -16.08 -30.61 -4.44
N THR A 143 -16.69 -31.68 -3.93
CA THR A 143 -17.85 -32.36 -4.52
C THR A 143 -19.17 -31.98 -3.82
N GLY A 144 -19.17 -31.04 -2.87
CA GLY A 144 -20.31 -30.77 -2.00
C GLY A 144 -21.16 -29.55 -2.36
N GLY A 145 -22.48 -29.67 -2.17
CA GLY A 145 -23.42 -28.55 -2.09
C GLY A 145 -23.53 -27.71 -3.37
N SER A 146 -23.38 -26.39 -3.25
CA SER A 146 -23.53 -25.46 -4.39
C SER A 146 -22.41 -25.58 -5.42
N SER A 147 -21.19 -25.97 -5.03
CA SER A 147 -20.07 -26.14 -5.96
C SER A 147 -20.29 -27.37 -6.85
N GLY A 148 -20.79 -28.47 -6.26
CA GLY A 148 -21.15 -29.69 -6.99
C GLY A 148 -22.28 -29.46 -8.00
N ARG A 149 -23.35 -28.75 -7.61
CA ARG A 149 -24.44 -28.43 -8.54
C ARG A 149 -23.99 -27.60 -9.74
N LEU A 150 -23.14 -26.60 -9.54
CA LEU A 150 -22.63 -25.79 -10.65
C LEU A 150 -21.80 -26.63 -11.61
N ARG A 151 -20.99 -27.56 -11.08
CA ARG A 151 -20.22 -28.50 -11.90
C ARG A 151 -21.14 -29.40 -12.73
N GLU A 152 -22.22 -29.91 -12.16
CA GLU A 152 -23.17 -30.78 -12.86
C GLU A 152 -24.00 -30.02 -13.91
N GLU A 153 -24.43 -28.79 -13.59
CA GLU A 153 -25.34 -28.00 -14.44
C GLU A 153 -24.62 -27.19 -15.53
N LEU A 154 -23.39 -26.72 -15.27
CA LEU A 154 -22.67 -25.79 -16.12
C LEU A 154 -21.34 -26.34 -16.66
N ASP A 155 -20.97 -27.58 -16.31
CA ASP A 155 -19.71 -28.23 -16.68
C ASP A 155 -18.45 -27.40 -16.32
N VAL A 156 -18.53 -26.67 -15.20
CA VAL A 156 -17.45 -25.82 -14.66
C VAL A 156 -16.69 -26.50 -13.53
N LEU A 157 -15.45 -26.07 -13.26
CA LEU A 157 -14.71 -26.53 -12.09
C LEU A 157 -15.38 -26.05 -10.78
N PRO A 158 -15.36 -26.86 -9.70
CA PRO A 158 -16.01 -26.50 -8.45
C PRO A 158 -15.29 -25.31 -7.78
N PRO A 159 -15.90 -24.11 -7.69
CA PRO A 159 -15.17 -22.89 -7.37
C PRO A 159 -15.04 -22.62 -5.86
N GLY A 160 -15.58 -23.49 -5.01
CA GLY A 160 -15.78 -23.24 -3.57
C GLY A 160 -14.50 -22.96 -2.79
N ASP A 161 -13.50 -23.83 -2.93
CA ASP A 161 -12.22 -23.71 -2.22
C ASP A 161 -11.39 -22.51 -2.74
N VAL A 162 -11.39 -22.28 -4.05
CA VAL A 162 -10.76 -21.08 -4.67
C VAL A 162 -11.39 -19.81 -4.14
N ARG A 163 -12.72 -19.72 -4.15
CA ARG A 163 -13.45 -18.56 -3.62
C ARG A 163 -13.02 -18.24 -2.19
N ASN A 164 -12.90 -19.25 -1.34
CA ASN A 164 -12.49 -19.05 0.05
C ASN A 164 -11.04 -18.55 0.15
N CYS A 165 -10.13 -19.05 -0.70
CA CYS A 165 -8.74 -18.60 -0.74
C CYS A 165 -8.59 -17.18 -1.28
N LEU A 166 -9.30 -16.85 -2.36
CA LEU A 166 -9.39 -15.50 -2.92
C LEU A 166 -9.89 -14.50 -1.87
N LEU A 167 -10.98 -14.84 -1.18
CA LEU A 167 -11.52 -13.99 -0.12
C LEU A 167 -10.55 -13.84 1.06
N ALA A 168 -9.87 -14.92 1.47
CA ALA A 168 -8.90 -14.88 2.56
C ALA A 168 -7.72 -13.94 2.25
N LEU A 169 -7.30 -13.86 1.00
CA LEU A 169 -6.20 -13.00 0.54
C LEU A 169 -6.65 -11.63 0.03
N ALA A 170 -7.95 -11.35 -0.03
CA ALA A 170 -8.47 -10.05 -0.45
C ALA A 170 -8.08 -8.92 0.53
N GLU A 171 -7.83 -7.73 0.00
CA GLU A 171 -7.42 -6.57 0.80
C GLU A 171 -8.53 -6.10 1.78
N ASP A 172 -9.80 -6.11 1.35
CA ASP A 172 -10.96 -5.76 2.19
C ASP A 172 -11.87 -6.97 2.44
N GLU A 173 -11.29 -7.99 3.08
CA GLU A 173 -11.96 -9.27 3.36
C GLU A 173 -13.34 -9.10 4.03
N GLU A 174 -13.46 -8.29 5.09
CA GLU A 174 -14.74 -8.13 5.82
C GLU A 174 -15.87 -7.59 4.94
N ARG A 175 -15.54 -6.65 4.05
CA ARG A 175 -16.52 -6.04 3.14
C ARG A 175 -16.90 -7.01 2.03
N LEU A 176 -15.91 -7.66 1.42
CA LEU A 176 -16.09 -8.58 0.31
C LEU A 176 -16.74 -9.90 0.75
N ALA A 177 -16.50 -10.34 1.98
CA ALA A 177 -17.10 -11.55 2.56
C ALA A 177 -18.63 -11.47 2.55
N ARG A 178 -19.21 -10.30 2.86
CA ARG A 178 -20.66 -10.11 2.85
C ARG A 178 -21.30 -10.37 1.49
N PHE A 179 -20.56 -10.19 0.40
CA PHE A 179 -21.03 -10.44 -0.95
C PHE A 179 -20.63 -11.84 -1.42
N LEU A 180 -19.35 -12.20 -1.36
CA LEU A 180 -18.87 -13.47 -1.89
C LEU A 180 -19.37 -14.69 -1.11
N GLN A 181 -19.64 -14.55 0.19
CA GLN A 181 -20.22 -15.61 1.02
C GLN A 181 -21.75 -15.56 1.07
N PHE A 182 -22.39 -14.55 0.47
CA PHE A 182 -23.85 -14.46 0.45
C PHE A 182 -24.43 -15.69 -0.23
N ARG A 183 -25.36 -16.38 0.45
CA ARG A 183 -26.10 -17.51 -0.09
C ARG A 183 -27.53 -17.11 -0.37
N PHE A 184 -27.98 -17.36 -1.59
CA PHE A 184 -29.36 -17.11 -1.98
C PHE A 184 -30.31 -18.01 -1.18
N THR A 185 -31.32 -17.41 -0.55
CA THR A 185 -32.34 -18.13 0.23
C THR A 185 -33.60 -18.45 -0.58
N LEU A 186 -33.82 -17.70 -1.66
CA LEU A 186 -34.99 -17.75 -2.53
C LEU A 186 -34.55 -17.72 -4.00
N GLY A 187 -35.46 -18.10 -4.91
CA GLY A 187 -35.23 -18.18 -6.35
C GLY A 187 -35.03 -19.62 -6.84
N GLU A 188 -35.77 -20.01 -7.87
CA GLU A 188 -35.59 -21.29 -8.55
C GLU A 188 -34.21 -21.33 -9.22
N GLY A 189 -33.50 -22.46 -9.10
CA GLY A 189 -32.11 -22.61 -9.57
C GLY A 189 -31.06 -21.86 -8.73
N LEU A 190 -31.38 -20.69 -8.17
CA LEU A 190 -30.44 -19.89 -7.38
C LEU A 190 -30.34 -20.31 -5.92
N ARG A 191 -31.40 -20.88 -5.35
CA ARG A 191 -31.46 -21.22 -3.91
C ARG A 191 -30.28 -22.11 -3.48
N GLY A 192 -29.58 -21.65 -2.45
CA GLY A 192 -28.41 -22.31 -1.87
C GLY A 192 -27.09 -22.03 -2.58
N HIS A 193 -27.09 -21.37 -3.75
CA HIS A 193 -25.85 -20.94 -4.39
C HIS A 193 -25.20 -19.80 -3.61
N ALA A 194 -23.88 -19.83 -3.53
CA ALA A 194 -23.11 -18.69 -3.05
C ALA A 194 -22.87 -17.72 -4.22
N LEU A 195 -23.09 -16.43 -4.02
CA LEU A 195 -22.85 -15.41 -5.06
C LEU A 195 -21.41 -15.47 -5.60
N GLY A 196 -20.42 -15.69 -4.73
CA GLY A 196 -19.03 -15.83 -5.17
C GLY A 196 -18.79 -17.06 -6.07
N ASN A 197 -19.55 -18.15 -5.90
CA ASN A 197 -19.44 -19.30 -6.80
C ASN A 197 -20.01 -18.98 -8.18
N LEU A 198 -21.14 -18.26 -8.23
CA LEU A 198 -21.76 -17.84 -9.49
C LEU A 198 -20.88 -16.84 -10.23
N LEU A 199 -20.23 -15.93 -9.51
CA LEU A 199 -19.26 -14.99 -10.09
C LEU A 199 -18.12 -15.75 -10.79
N LEU A 200 -17.50 -16.71 -10.10
CA LEU A 200 -16.39 -17.50 -10.66
C LEU A 200 -16.84 -18.35 -11.85
N ALA A 201 -17.99 -19.03 -11.74
CA ALA A 201 -18.55 -19.80 -12.85
C ALA A 201 -18.88 -18.91 -14.06
N GLY A 202 -19.42 -17.70 -13.83
CA GLY A 202 -19.69 -16.73 -14.89
C GLY A 202 -18.42 -16.21 -15.57
N LEU A 203 -17.36 -15.95 -14.79
CA LEU A 203 -16.05 -15.56 -15.34
C LEU A 203 -15.43 -16.69 -16.17
N GLU A 204 -15.53 -17.95 -15.70
CA GLU A 204 -15.04 -19.12 -16.44
C GLU A 204 -15.76 -19.27 -17.77
N GLN A 205 -17.10 -19.14 -17.80
CA GLN A 205 -17.87 -19.18 -19.05
C GLN A 205 -17.53 -18.02 -19.99
N ALA A 206 -17.34 -16.81 -19.45
CA ALA A 206 -17.04 -15.64 -20.25
C ALA A 206 -15.64 -15.69 -20.88
N LEU A 207 -14.66 -16.23 -20.16
CA LEU A 207 -13.25 -16.29 -20.58
C LEU A 207 -12.87 -17.62 -21.24
N GLY A 208 -13.70 -18.66 -21.08
CA GLY A 208 -13.45 -20.00 -21.60
C GLY A 208 -12.35 -20.79 -20.87
N SER A 209 -11.86 -20.27 -19.74
CA SER A 209 -10.80 -20.89 -18.95
C SER A 209 -10.94 -20.52 -17.48
N PHE A 210 -10.78 -21.51 -16.60
CA PHE A 210 -10.90 -21.32 -15.15
C PHE A 210 -9.70 -20.56 -14.59
N ASP A 211 -8.49 -20.81 -15.09
CA ASP A 211 -7.28 -20.10 -14.69
C ASP A 211 -7.39 -18.59 -14.96
N LEU A 212 -7.89 -18.19 -16.14
CA LEU A 212 -8.16 -16.78 -16.44
C LEU A 212 -9.27 -16.20 -15.55
N ALA A 213 -10.30 -16.99 -15.21
CA ALA A 213 -11.35 -16.57 -14.30
C ALA A 213 -10.83 -16.29 -12.88
N VAL A 214 -9.92 -17.13 -12.38
CA VAL A 214 -9.26 -16.93 -11.08
C VAL A 214 -8.34 -15.73 -11.11
N GLU A 215 -7.60 -15.51 -12.20
CA GLU A 215 -6.75 -14.33 -12.38
C GLU A 215 -7.58 -13.04 -12.38
N GLU A 216 -8.67 -12.99 -13.15
CA GLU A 216 -9.56 -11.83 -13.21
C GLU A 216 -10.26 -11.59 -11.87
N ALA A 217 -10.73 -12.65 -11.20
CA ALA A 217 -11.30 -12.55 -9.86
C ALA A 217 -10.26 -12.04 -8.84
N SER A 218 -9.00 -12.47 -8.95
CA SER A 218 -7.91 -11.99 -8.09
C SER A 218 -7.68 -10.49 -8.27
N HIS A 219 -7.76 -10.01 -9.51
CA HIS A 219 -7.65 -8.58 -9.82
C HIS A 219 -8.85 -7.78 -9.28
N LEU A 220 -10.08 -8.23 -9.56
CA LEU A 220 -11.32 -7.59 -9.09
C LEU A 220 -11.39 -7.47 -7.55
N LEU A 221 -10.85 -8.46 -6.84
CA LEU A 221 -10.86 -8.52 -5.38
C LEU A 221 -9.61 -7.89 -4.73
N SER A 222 -8.67 -7.37 -5.52
CA SER A 222 -7.40 -6.81 -5.05
C SER A 222 -6.69 -7.77 -4.09
N VAL A 223 -6.51 -9.01 -4.54
CA VAL A 223 -5.89 -10.11 -3.77
C VAL A 223 -4.41 -9.82 -3.52
N ARG A 224 -3.96 -10.01 -2.27
CA ARG A 224 -2.55 -9.94 -1.86
C ARG A 224 -1.90 -11.31 -1.95
N GLY A 225 -1.49 -11.69 -3.14
CA GLY A 225 -0.84 -12.98 -3.42
C GLY A 225 -1.29 -13.56 -4.77
N GLN A 226 -1.08 -14.85 -4.95
CA GLN A 226 -1.55 -15.64 -6.09
C GLN A 226 -2.32 -16.85 -5.55
N VAL A 227 -3.38 -17.26 -6.24
CA VAL A 227 -4.23 -18.42 -5.92
C VAL A 227 -4.32 -19.32 -7.13
#